data_AF-A0A6P2A923-F1
#
_entry.id   AF-A0A6P2A923-F1
#
_cell.length_a   1.000
_cell.length_b   1.000
_cell.length_c   1.000
_cell.angle_alpha   90.00
_cell.angle_beta   90.00
_cell.angle_gamma   90.00
#
_symmetry.space_group_name_H-M   'P 1'
#
loop_
_entity.id
_entity.type
_entity.pdbx_description
1 polymer ?
#
loop_
_entity_poly.entity_id
_entity_poly.type
_entity_poly.pdbx_seq_one_letter_code
_entity_poly.pdbx_strand_id
1 'polypeptide(L)'
;MLAKVRQVMSWLNVNMIKLSTIGAFTCFFPYCLTITSYSYLEQKFTKGKNLPMEATTIKAMTWTTLQLVKTWDGNNYYALVGSDQNSDPYVGDTLITESLPILCIKKDNLPKPDFVVSHLTGGGAARATWSGGYIGLTSPVQGITLTSRDIANSICRETFGEGFRMAEFHDGEGPSAAWDFWGKLLNPNLTLTDRFWVAISDQAANPWSHLL
;
A
#
# COMPACT_ATOMS: atom_id res chain seq x y z
N MET A 1 52.32 51.71 -23.10
CA MET A 1 51.96 50.37 -22.58
C MET A 1 50.64 50.01 -23.27
N LEU A 2 50.53 48.97 -24.12
CA LEU A 2 50.56 47.52 -23.80
C LEU A 2 49.61 47.20 -22.63
N ALA A 3 48.60 46.32 -22.68
CA ALA A 3 47.96 45.54 -23.76
C ALA A 3 46.51 45.19 -23.26
N LYS A 4 45.69 44.22 -23.73
CA LYS A 4 45.80 43.08 -24.66
C LYS A 4 44.38 42.61 -25.06
N VAL A 5 44.18 42.02 -26.25
CA VAL A 5 42.92 41.34 -26.65
C VAL A 5 42.81 39.95 -26.01
N ARG A 6 41.59 39.51 -25.62
CA ARG A 6 41.19 38.09 -25.77
C ARG A 6 39.68 37.84 -25.74
N GLN A 7 39.21 37.21 -26.82
CA GLN A 7 37.96 36.47 -26.95
C GLN A 7 38.04 35.16 -26.13
N VAL A 8 36.89 34.62 -25.71
CA VAL A 8 36.74 33.17 -25.43
C VAL A 8 35.49 32.68 -26.17
N MET A 9 35.62 31.57 -26.89
CA MET A 9 34.58 31.01 -27.76
C MET A 9 33.55 30.15 -27.03
N SER A 10 32.42 29.96 -27.71
CA SER A 10 31.40 28.94 -27.49
C SER A 10 31.94 27.52 -27.32
N TRP A 11 31.19 26.67 -26.60
CA TRP A 11 30.97 25.27 -26.99
C TRP A 11 29.53 24.85 -26.69
N LEU A 12 28.70 24.75 -27.74
CA LEU A 12 27.48 23.94 -27.73
C LEU A 12 27.88 22.47 -27.80
N ASN A 13 27.77 21.73 -26.69
CA ASN A 13 27.99 20.28 -26.71
C ASN A 13 26.74 19.55 -27.20
N VAL A 14 26.52 19.59 -28.52
CA VAL A 14 25.64 18.64 -29.21
C VAL A 14 26.39 17.31 -29.32
N ASN A 15 26.10 16.37 -28.42
CA ASN A 15 26.64 15.02 -28.52
C ASN A 15 25.93 14.26 -29.65
N MET A 16 26.61 14.11 -30.79
CA MET A 16 26.18 13.25 -31.89
C MET A 16 25.96 11.81 -31.42
N ILE A 17 24.78 11.27 -31.69
CA ILE A 17 24.50 9.85 -31.58
C ILE A 17 25.10 9.17 -32.82
N LYS A 18 26.12 8.32 -32.62
CA LYS A 18 26.53 7.36 -33.66
C LYS A 18 25.52 6.21 -33.71
N LEU A 19 24.75 6.12 -34.79
CA LEU A 19 24.10 4.85 -35.15
C LEU A 19 25.14 3.87 -35.67
N SER A 20 25.19 2.67 -35.11
CA SER A 20 25.88 1.52 -35.70
C SER A 20 24.84 0.59 -36.32
N THR A 21 24.70 0.64 -37.64
CA THR A 21 23.81 -0.26 -38.41
C THR A 21 24.43 -1.64 -38.57
N ILE A 22 23.74 -2.68 -38.12
CA ILE A 22 24.01 -4.08 -38.49
C ILE A 22 22.66 -4.72 -38.84
N GLY A 23 22.55 -5.30 -40.03
CA GLY A 23 21.33 -5.96 -40.51
C GLY A 23 21.26 -5.96 -42.03
N ALA A 24 21.62 -7.07 -42.66
CA ALA A 24 21.58 -7.24 -44.11
C ALA A 24 20.17 -7.60 -44.59
N PHE A 25 19.79 -7.10 -45.77
CA PHE A 25 18.53 -7.43 -46.44
C PHE A 25 18.66 -8.71 -47.29
N THR A 26 17.70 -9.61 -47.17
CA THR A 26 17.26 -10.47 -48.28
C THR A 26 15.74 -10.42 -48.36
N CYS A 27 15.19 -10.17 -49.55
CA CYS A 27 13.75 -10.08 -49.78
C CYS A 27 13.33 -11.19 -50.76
N PHE A 28 12.33 -11.98 -50.37
CA PHE A 28 11.53 -12.78 -51.29
C PHE A 28 10.07 -12.32 -51.21
N PHE A 29 9.45 -12.09 -52.37
CA PHE A 29 8.03 -11.79 -52.49
C PHE A 29 7.17 -13.03 -52.10
N PRO A 30 5.90 -12.87 -51.69
CA PRO A 30 5.09 -11.64 -51.71
C PRO A 30 4.47 -11.23 -50.36
N TYR A 31 4.94 -11.71 -49.20
CA TYR A 31 4.39 -11.32 -47.89
C TYR A 31 5.45 -10.78 -46.93
N CYS A 32 5.39 -9.47 -46.66
CA CYS A 32 6.24 -8.80 -45.68
C CYS A 32 5.49 -8.69 -44.34
N LEU A 33 5.92 -9.44 -43.33
CA LEU A 33 5.41 -9.30 -41.95
C LEU A 33 6.12 -8.13 -41.27
N THR A 34 5.34 -7.17 -40.77
CA THR A 34 5.85 -6.03 -40.00
C THR A 34 6.28 -6.49 -38.61
N ILE A 35 7.59 -6.55 -38.35
CA ILE A 35 8.12 -6.66 -36.99
C ILE A 35 8.18 -5.25 -36.41
N THR A 36 7.32 -4.95 -35.44
CA THR A 36 7.40 -3.73 -34.63
C THR A 36 8.64 -3.81 -33.74
N SER A 37 9.72 -3.15 -34.15
CA SER A 37 10.95 -3.08 -33.37
C SER A 37 10.73 -2.22 -32.12
N TYR A 38 10.63 -2.84 -30.95
CA TYR A 38 10.72 -2.13 -29.67
C TYR A 38 12.14 -1.57 -29.51
N SER A 39 12.27 -0.24 -29.60
CA SER A 39 13.52 0.45 -29.29
C SER A 39 13.76 0.45 -27.78
N TYR A 40 14.61 -0.46 -27.30
CA TYR A 40 15.13 -0.40 -25.94
C TYR A 40 15.98 0.86 -25.77
N LEU A 41 15.55 1.79 -24.90
CA LEU A 41 16.37 2.91 -24.47
C LEU A 41 17.32 2.44 -23.37
N GLU A 42 18.54 2.07 -23.73
CA GLU A 42 19.61 1.96 -22.73
C GLU A 42 19.96 3.34 -22.18
N GLN A 43 19.37 3.68 -21.03
CA GLN A 43 19.70 4.89 -20.30
C GLN A 43 21.11 4.73 -19.72
N LYS A 44 22.09 5.41 -20.34
CA LYS A 44 23.48 5.43 -19.86
C LYS A 44 23.55 6.06 -18.47
N PHE A 45 23.70 5.21 -17.44
CA PHE A 45 23.95 5.63 -16.07
C PHE A 45 25.27 6.42 -16.00
N THR A 46 25.18 7.75 -15.94
CA THR A 46 26.31 8.60 -15.58
C THR A 46 26.67 8.35 -14.13
N LYS A 47 27.91 7.93 -13.88
CA LYS A 47 28.48 7.72 -12.54
C LYS A 47 28.54 9.03 -11.76
N GLY A 48 27.45 9.38 -11.07
CA GLY A 48 27.32 10.60 -10.29
C GLY A 48 26.16 10.49 -9.29
N LYS A 49 26.50 10.21 -8.03
CA LYS A 49 25.60 9.92 -6.89
C LYS A 49 24.77 8.64 -7.04
N ASN A 50 25.20 7.59 -6.36
CA ASN A 50 24.39 6.41 -6.13
C ASN A 50 23.22 6.76 -5.20
N LEU A 51 21.99 6.72 -5.69
CA LEU A 51 20.79 6.46 -4.89
C LEU A 51 19.82 5.57 -5.70
N PRO A 52 20.09 4.25 -5.82
CA PRO A 52 18.97 3.32 -5.84
C PRO A 52 18.25 3.47 -4.48
N MET A 53 17.00 3.93 -4.50
CA MET A 53 16.25 4.23 -3.28
C MET A 53 16.11 2.99 -2.40
N GLU A 54 16.34 3.15 -1.11
CA GLU A 54 16.50 2.09 -0.10
C GLU A 54 15.16 1.43 0.31
N ALA A 55 14.37 0.97 -0.66
CA ALA A 55 13.07 0.33 -0.41
C ALA A 55 13.16 -0.97 0.42
N THR A 56 14.37 -1.51 0.61
CA THR A 56 14.67 -2.74 1.37
C THR A 56 14.54 -2.62 2.88
N THR A 57 14.36 -1.42 3.44
CA THR A 57 14.23 -1.20 4.90
C THR A 57 12.90 -0.56 5.31
N ILE A 58 12.09 -0.10 4.35
CA ILE A 58 10.87 0.66 4.62
C ILE A 58 9.73 -0.28 5.02
N LYS A 59 9.10 0.00 6.15
CA LYS A 59 8.02 -0.79 6.73
C LYS A 59 6.73 0.00 6.86
N ALA A 60 5.63 -0.73 7.00
CA ALA A 60 4.32 -0.22 7.38
C ALA A 60 3.66 -1.14 8.42
N MET A 61 2.72 -0.58 9.17
CA MET A 61 1.92 -1.31 10.15
C MET A 61 1.00 -2.32 9.46
N THR A 62 0.95 -3.51 10.02
CA THR A 62 -0.07 -4.51 9.67
C THR A 62 -0.79 -5.00 10.93
N TRP A 63 -2.00 -5.47 10.73
CA TRP A 63 -2.82 -6.12 11.75
C TRP A 63 -3.15 -7.55 11.30
N THR A 64 -3.72 -8.33 12.21
CA THR A 64 -4.22 -9.68 11.95
C THR A 64 -5.66 -9.83 12.42
N THR A 65 -6.33 -10.87 11.92
CA THR A 65 -7.54 -11.41 12.57
C THR A 65 -7.14 -11.95 13.95
N LEU A 66 -7.80 -11.49 15.01
CA LEU A 66 -7.59 -11.94 16.39
C LEU A 66 -8.66 -12.96 16.83
N GLN A 67 -9.89 -12.79 16.38
CA GLN A 67 -11.01 -13.68 16.69
C GLN A 67 -12.03 -13.69 15.55
N LEU A 68 -12.70 -14.82 15.34
CA LEU A 68 -13.85 -14.96 14.44
C LEU A 68 -15.06 -15.48 15.23
N VAL A 69 -16.22 -14.89 15.00
CA VAL A 69 -17.51 -15.29 15.58
C VAL A 69 -18.54 -15.44 14.48
N LYS A 70 -19.20 -16.59 14.46
CA LYS A 70 -20.38 -16.87 13.62
C LYS A 70 -21.61 -16.86 14.51
N THR A 71 -22.69 -16.19 14.09
CA THR A 71 -23.96 -16.20 14.83
C THR A 71 -24.65 -17.55 14.78
N TRP A 72 -25.52 -17.82 15.75
CA TRP A 72 -26.24 -19.10 15.88
C TRP A 72 -27.13 -19.42 14.67
N ASP A 73 -27.68 -18.40 14.01
CA ASP A 73 -28.47 -18.52 12.78
C ASP A 73 -27.61 -18.86 11.55
N GLY A 74 -26.30 -18.76 11.69
CA GLY A 74 -25.28 -19.06 10.70
C GLY A 74 -25.12 -18.05 9.57
N ASN A 75 -25.89 -16.95 9.57
CA ASN A 75 -25.94 -15.98 8.47
C ASN A 75 -24.99 -14.80 8.64
N ASN A 76 -24.53 -14.52 9.87
CA ASN A 76 -23.69 -13.36 10.17
C ASN A 76 -22.34 -13.81 10.72
N TYR A 77 -21.29 -13.15 10.26
CA TYR A 77 -19.92 -13.38 10.65
C TYR A 77 -19.32 -12.06 11.13
N TYR A 78 -18.51 -12.13 12.18
CA TYR A 78 -17.85 -10.98 12.78
C TYR A 78 -16.39 -11.35 13.05
N ALA A 79 -15.48 -10.39 12.89
CA ALA A 79 -14.09 -10.55 13.29
C ALA A 79 -13.68 -9.46 14.27
N LEU A 80 -12.90 -9.83 15.27
CA LEU A 80 -12.00 -8.92 15.96
C LEU A 80 -10.73 -8.85 15.12
N VAL A 81 -10.39 -7.65 14.64
CA VAL A 81 -9.17 -7.38 13.89
C VAL A 81 -8.32 -6.38 14.67
N GLY A 82 -7.01 -6.56 14.68
CA GLY A 82 -6.15 -5.77 15.55
C GLY A 82 -4.67 -6.10 15.50
N SER A 83 -3.93 -5.35 16.30
CA SER A 83 -2.51 -5.57 16.57
C SER A 83 -2.29 -6.88 17.33
N ASP A 84 -1.34 -7.68 16.87
CA ASP A 84 -0.73 -8.76 17.64
C ASP A 84 0.67 -8.35 18.14
N GLN A 85 1.39 -9.29 18.74
CA GLN A 85 2.77 -9.09 19.24
C GLN A 85 3.79 -8.72 18.14
N ASN A 86 3.44 -8.83 16.86
CA ASN A 86 4.30 -8.52 15.74
C ASN A 86 3.92 -7.18 15.08
N SER A 87 2.79 -6.57 15.44
CA SER A 87 2.31 -5.31 14.87
C SER A 87 3.00 -4.10 15.52
N ASP A 88 3.51 -3.17 14.70
CA ASP A 88 4.19 -1.96 15.20
C ASP A 88 3.55 -0.69 14.61
N PRO A 89 2.79 0.09 15.41
CA PRO A 89 2.16 1.33 14.96
C PRO A 89 3.12 2.52 14.88
N TYR A 90 4.32 2.44 15.45
CA TYR A 90 5.25 3.56 15.55
C TYR A 90 6.21 3.63 14.37
N VAL A 91 6.75 2.49 13.94
CA VAL A 91 7.72 2.40 12.83
C VAL A 91 7.34 1.39 11.74
N GLY A 92 6.24 0.66 11.91
CA GLY A 92 5.80 -0.38 10.99
C GLY A 92 6.55 -1.70 11.18
N ASP A 93 5.85 -2.80 10.94
CA ASP A 93 6.35 -4.15 11.17
C ASP A 93 6.76 -4.90 9.89
N THR A 94 6.02 -4.69 8.79
CA THR A 94 6.14 -5.45 7.54
C THR A 94 6.72 -4.59 6.43
N LEU A 95 7.66 -5.13 5.64
CA LEU A 95 8.27 -4.42 4.51
C LEU A 95 7.24 -4.06 3.45
N ILE A 96 7.29 -2.84 2.91
CA ILE A 96 6.36 -2.41 1.85
C ILE A 96 6.52 -3.19 0.53
N THR A 97 7.58 -3.97 0.38
CA THR A 97 7.76 -4.90 -0.75
C THR A 97 6.85 -6.12 -0.68
N GLU A 98 6.29 -6.45 0.49
CA GLU A 98 5.37 -7.56 0.67
C GLU A 98 4.00 -7.28 0.03
N SER A 99 3.29 -8.35 -0.33
CA SER A 99 1.93 -8.29 -0.87
C SER A 99 0.93 -8.86 0.13
N LEU A 100 0.15 -7.98 0.74
CA LEU A 100 -0.86 -8.32 1.75
C LEU A 100 -2.21 -7.70 1.38
N PRO A 101 -3.35 -8.30 1.77
CA PRO A 101 -4.64 -7.65 1.66
C PRO A 101 -4.69 -6.30 2.37
N ILE A 102 -5.56 -5.40 1.90
CA ILE A 102 -5.95 -4.20 2.64
C ILE A 102 -7.17 -4.57 3.49
N LEU A 103 -7.15 -4.22 4.79
CA LEU A 103 -8.36 -4.21 5.58
C LEU A 103 -9.21 -3.01 5.17
N CYS A 104 -10.37 -3.28 4.58
CA CYS A 104 -11.35 -2.27 4.20
C CYS A 104 -12.51 -2.23 5.20
N ILE A 105 -13.02 -1.03 5.45
CA ILE A 105 -14.18 -0.77 6.31
C ILE A 105 -15.18 0.17 5.63
N LYS A 106 -16.47 -0.05 5.89
CA LYS A 106 -17.56 0.90 5.70
C LYS A 106 -18.31 1.08 7.01
N LYS A 107 -18.24 2.28 7.58
CA LYS A 107 -19.06 2.70 8.72
C LYS A 107 -20.52 2.81 8.28
N ASP A 108 -21.44 2.19 9.00
CA ASP A 108 -22.87 2.12 8.62
C ASP A 108 -23.83 2.16 9.83
N ASN A 109 -23.32 2.61 10.99
CA ASN A 109 -24.03 2.66 12.27
C ASN A 109 -24.72 1.34 12.66
N LEU A 110 -24.09 0.20 12.32
CA LEU A 110 -24.62 -1.12 12.61
C LEU A 110 -24.80 -1.31 14.13
N PRO A 111 -25.91 -1.93 14.59
CA PRO A 111 -26.11 -2.19 16.01
C PRO A 111 -25.00 -3.09 16.55
N LYS A 112 -24.45 -2.73 17.71
CA LYS A 112 -23.42 -3.51 18.38
C LYS A 112 -23.98 -4.88 18.81
N PRO A 113 -23.37 -6.01 18.42
CA PRO A 113 -23.78 -7.33 18.92
C PRO A 113 -23.51 -7.50 20.42
N ASP A 114 -24.37 -8.23 21.13
CA ASP A 114 -24.29 -8.41 22.60
C ASP A 114 -22.98 -9.04 23.09
N PHE A 115 -22.32 -9.86 22.25
CA PHE A 115 -21.04 -10.47 22.59
C PHE A 115 -19.85 -9.49 22.51
N VAL A 116 -20.03 -8.28 21.97
CA VAL A 116 -18.97 -7.27 21.84
C VAL A 116 -18.85 -6.49 23.15
N VAL A 117 -17.99 -7.01 24.03
CA VAL A 117 -17.64 -6.45 25.34
C VAL A 117 -16.27 -5.77 25.27
N SER A 118 -16.27 -4.45 25.23
CA SER A 118 -15.07 -3.63 25.28
C SER A 118 -14.47 -3.58 26.68
N HIS A 119 -13.14 -3.52 26.79
CA HIS A 119 -12.43 -3.40 28.06
C HIS A 119 -11.27 -2.40 27.96
N LEU A 120 -10.83 -1.85 29.10
CA LEU A 120 -9.64 -0.99 29.17
C LEU A 120 -8.41 -1.81 29.53
N THR A 121 -7.29 -1.56 28.87
CA THR A 121 -5.97 -2.06 29.29
C THR A 121 -5.45 -1.28 30.49
N GLY A 122 -4.41 -1.80 31.16
CA GLY A 122 -3.71 -1.06 32.23
C GLY A 122 -3.09 0.27 31.78
N GLY A 123 -2.90 0.49 30.47
CA GLY A 123 -2.49 1.76 29.88
C GLY A 123 -3.64 2.67 29.43
N GLY A 124 -4.91 2.31 29.70
CA GLY A 124 -6.08 3.11 29.38
C GLY A 124 -6.58 3.04 27.92
N ALA A 125 -5.96 2.23 27.06
CA ALA A 125 -6.47 1.98 25.71
C ALA A 125 -7.71 1.08 25.76
N ALA A 126 -8.75 1.42 24.99
CA ALA A 126 -9.97 0.61 24.88
C ALA A 126 -9.80 -0.45 23.80
N ARG A 127 -10.08 -1.71 24.18
CA ARG A 127 -9.91 -2.94 23.39
C ARG A 127 -11.24 -3.66 23.20
N ALA A 128 -11.31 -4.53 22.20
CA ALA A 128 -12.53 -5.22 21.75
C ALA A 128 -13.70 -4.25 21.52
N THR A 129 -13.40 -3.07 20.98
CA THR A 129 -14.37 -2.01 20.66
C THR A 129 -15.24 -2.40 19.46
N TRP A 130 -16.40 -1.77 19.28
CA TRP A 130 -17.24 -2.00 18.10
C TRP A 130 -16.91 -0.97 17.02
N SER A 131 -16.87 -1.36 15.75
CA SER A 131 -16.61 -0.39 14.67
C SER A 131 -17.86 0.23 14.06
N GLY A 132 -19.08 -0.24 14.38
CA GLY A 132 -20.31 0.28 13.74
C GLY A 132 -20.41 -0.03 12.25
N GLY A 133 -19.61 -0.98 11.71
CA GLY A 133 -19.41 -1.11 10.27
C GLY A 133 -19.19 -2.53 9.74
N TYR A 134 -19.22 -2.59 8.41
CA TYR A 134 -18.82 -3.76 7.63
C TYR A 134 -17.33 -3.72 7.35
N ILE A 135 -16.67 -4.88 7.38
CA ILE A 135 -15.27 -5.06 6.99
C ILE A 135 -15.07 -6.18 5.99
N GLY A 136 -13.97 -6.10 5.24
CA GLY A 136 -13.54 -7.13 4.29
C GLY A 136 -12.07 -6.95 3.92
N LEU A 137 -11.46 -8.01 3.37
CA LEU A 137 -10.10 -8.00 2.85
C LEU A 137 -10.10 -7.99 1.32
N THR A 138 -9.27 -7.13 0.73
CA THR A 138 -9.03 -7.12 -0.73
C THR A 138 -8.26 -8.38 -1.16
N SER A 139 -8.07 -8.56 -2.48
CA SER A 139 -6.92 -9.35 -2.94
C SER A 139 -5.60 -8.73 -2.43
N PRO A 140 -4.50 -9.50 -2.30
CA PRO A 140 -3.22 -8.96 -1.85
C PRO A 140 -2.72 -7.81 -2.74
N VAL A 141 -2.25 -6.74 -2.10
CA VAL A 141 -1.68 -5.55 -2.74
C VAL A 141 -0.27 -5.34 -2.20
N GLN A 142 0.68 -5.03 -3.09
CA GLN A 142 2.04 -4.72 -2.69
C GLN A 142 2.08 -3.36 -1.98
N GLY A 143 2.62 -3.29 -0.76
CA GLY A 143 2.60 -2.08 0.07
C GLY A 143 3.17 -0.84 -0.64
N ILE A 144 4.22 -1.01 -1.45
CA ILE A 144 4.90 0.04 -2.21
C ILE A 144 4.01 0.73 -3.27
N THR A 145 2.90 0.09 -3.68
CA THR A 145 1.92 0.70 -4.60
C THR A 145 0.89 1.59 -3.89
N LEU A 146 0.78 1.48 -2.56
CA LEU A 146 -0.08 2.30 -1.72
C LEU A 146 0.60 3.64 -1.43
N THR A 147 0.72 4.47 -2.47
CA THR A 147 1.46 5.76 -2.41
C THR A 147 0.68 6.89 -1.72
N SER A 148 -0.58 6.68 -1.38
CA SER A 148 -1.35 7.58 -0.51
C SER A 148 -2.54 6.87 0.13
N ARG A 149 -3.13 7.51 1.16
CA ARG A 149 -4.41 7.09 1.75
C ARG A 149 -5.52 7.00 0.69
N ASP A 150 -5.54 7.90 -0.30
CA ASP A 150 -6.59 7.92 -1.33
C ASP A 150 -6.48 6.77 -2.33
N ILE A 151 -5.26 6.31 -2.63
CA ILE A 151 -5.03 5.08 -3.42
C ILE A 151 -5.52 3.85 -2.66
N ALA A 152 -5.17 3.71 -1.38
CA ALA A 152 -5.66 2.60 -0.58
C ALA A 152 -7.20 2.63 -0.41
N ASN A 153 -7.77 3.83 -0.28
CA ASN A 153 -9.21 4.02 -0.26
C ASN A 153 -9.88 3.70 -1.60
N SER A 154 -9.25 3.97 -2.75
CA SER A 154 -9.83 3.65 -4.06
C SER A 154 -9.93 2.15 -4.27
N ILE A 155 -8.87 1.39 -3.93
CA ILE A 155 -8.88 -0.08 -3.99
C ILE A 155 -10.02 -0.67 -3.13
N CYS A 156 -10.25 -0.12 -1.93
CA CYS A 156 -11.38 -0.53 -1.10
C CYS A 156 -12.75 -0.23 -1.73
N ARG A 157 -12.93 0.94 -2.38
CA ARG A 157 -14.17 1.28 -3.11
C ARG A 157 -14.37 0.42 -4.35
N GLU A 158 -13.30 0.13 -5.09
CA GLU A 158 -13.32 -0.71 -6.28
C GLU A 158 -13.64 -2.17 -5.93
N THR A 159 -13.19 -2.65 -4.77
CA THR A 159 -13.42 -4.03 -4.30
C THR A 159 -14.82 -4.22 -3.69
N PHE A 160 -15.31 -3.28 -2.88
CA PHE A 160 -16.50 -3.45 -2.04
C PHE A 160 -17.63 -2.43 -2.29
N GLY A 161 -17.42 -1.45 -3.16
CA GLY A 161 -18.38 -0.41 -3.50
C GLY A 161 -18.28 0.87 -2.66
N GLU A 162 -19.22 1.79 -2.89
CA GLU A 162 -19.18 3.13 -2.31
C GLU A 162 -19.31 3.14 -0.77
N GLY A 163 -18.54 4.03 -0.13
CA GLY A 163 -18.44 4.17 1.32
C GLY A 163 -17.36 3.30 1.97
N PHE A 164 -16.77 2.35 1.24
CA PHE A 164 -15.59 1.63 1.73
C PHE A 164 -14.32 2.49 1.64
N ARG A 165 -13.44 2.32 2.62
CA ARG A 165 -12.09 2.90 2.67
C ARG A 165 -11.13 1.96 3.39
N MET A 166 -9.84 2.24 3.34
CA MET A 166 -8.87 1.55 4.18
C MET A 166 -9.22 1.78 5.66
N ALA A 167 -9.22 0.72 6.44
CA ALA A 167 -9.40 0.76 7.88
C ALA A 167 -8.26 1.50 8.56
N GLU A 168 -8.59 2.10 9.70
CA GLU A 168 -7.72 2.98 10.45
C GLU A 168 -7.63 2.50 11.91
N PHE A 169 -6.48 2.70 12.53
CA PHE A 169 -6.15 2.21 13.88
C PHE A 169 -7.19 2.57 14.97
N HIS A 170 -7.90 3.69 14.80
CA HIS A 170 -8.94 4.23 15.68
C HIS A 170 -10.37 4.01 15.15
N ASP A 171 -10.59 3.04 14.26
CA ASP A 171 -11.95 2.70 13.77
C ASP A 171 -12.85 2.04 14.82
N GLY A 172 -12.37 1.80 16.03
CA GLY A 172 -13.18 1.42 17.18
C GLY A 172 -14.03 2.59 17.74
N GLU A 173 -15.20 2.28 18.28
CA GLU A 173 -16.01 3.21 19.07
C GLU A 173 -15.51 3.28 20.52
N GLY A 174 -15.34 4.49 21.04
CA GLY A 174 -15.06 4.76 22.45
C GLY A 174 -13.86 5.71 22.67
N PRO A 175 -13.70 6.23 23.91
CA PRO A 175 -12.52 7.02 24.26
C PRO A 175 -11.27 6.12 24.20
N SER A 176 -10.20 6.61 23.56
CA SER A 176 -8.96 5.85 23.35
C SER A 176 -9.18 4.48 22.67
N ALA A 177 -10.21 4.35 21.84
CA ALA A 177 -10.41 3.20 20.97
C ALA A 177 -9.27 3.14 19.95
N ALA A 178 -8.52 2.05 20.01
CA ALA A 178 -7.23 1.91 19.35
C ALA A 178 -6.82 0.44 19.38
N TRP A 179 -5.83 0.08 18.57
CA TRP A 179 -5.17 -1.24 18.57
C TRP A 179 -6.04 -2.45 18.11
N ASP A 180 -7.35 -2.48 18.35
CA ASP A 180 -8.28 -3.47 17.77
C ASP A 180 -9.73 -2.95 17.69
N PHE A 181 -10.54 -3.59 16.84
CA PHE A 181 -11.99 -3.43 16.82
C PHE A 181 -12.69 -4.66 16.22
N TRP A 182 -13.96 -4.83 16.58
CA TRP A 182 -14.90 -5.75 15.96
C TRP A 182 -15.57 -5.13 14.74
N GLY A 183 -15.72 -5.90 13.66
CA GLY A 183 -16.51 -5.53 12.48
C GLY A 183 -17.33 -6.69 11.94
N LYS A 184 -18.43 -6.38 11.22
CA LYS A 184 -19.24 -7.40 10.54
C LYS A 184 -18.59 -7.77 9.21
N LEU A 185 -18.35 -9.04 8.96
CA LEU A 185 -17.70 -9.48 7.72
C LEU A 185 -18.66 -9.42 6.53
N LEU A 186 -18.20 -8.88 5.40
CA LEU A 186 -18.84 -9.10 4.10
C LEU A 186 -18.54 -10.48 3.50
N ASN A 187 -17.38 -11.07 3.84
CA ASN A 187 -16.94 -12.35 3.30
C ASN A 187 -16.52 -13.28 4.46
N PRO A 188 -17.12 -14.48 4.61
CA PRO A 188 -16.80 -15.41 5.70
C PRO A 188 -15.45 -16.14 5.54
N ASN A 189 -14.72 -15.93 4.44
CA ASN A 189 -13.48 -16.66 4.12
C ASN A 189 -12.22 -16.13 4.84
N LEU A 190 -12.34 -15.21 5.80
CA LEU A 190 -11.23 -14.77 6.64
C LEU A 190 -10.73 -15.92 7.53
N THR A 191 -9.41 -16.01 7.68
CA THR A 191 -8.74 -16.92 8.62
C THR A 191 -8.17 -16.16 9.84
N LEU A 192 -7.89 -16.89 10.93
CA LEU A 192 -7.26 -16.34 12.13
C LEU A 192 -5.78 -15.95 11.94
N THR A 193 -5.21 -16.15 10.75
CA THR A 193 -3.81 -15.86 10.42
C THR A 193 -3.65 -14.85 9.28
N ASP A 194 -4.75 -14.29 8.79
CA ASP A 194 -4.71 -13.28 7.73
C ASP A 194 -4.08 -11.99 8.26
N ARG A 195 -2.90 -11.64 7.74
CA ARG A 195 -2.22 -10.36 8.01
C ARG A 195 -2.51 -9.38 6.88
N PHE A 196 -2.79 -8.13 7.24
CA PHE A 196 -3.28 -7.12 6.29
C PHE A 196 -2.79 -5.71 6.61
N TRP A 197 -2.67 -4.90 5.56
CA TRP A 197 -2.41 -3.47 5.68
C TRP A 197 -3.56 -2.76 6.38
N VAL A 198 -3.22 -1.96 7.37
CA VAL A 198 -4.12 -1.06 8.12
C VAL A 198 -3.42 0.28 8.28
N ALA A 199 -4.18 1.36 8.28
CA ALA A 199 -3.61 2.69 8.30
C ALA A 199 -3.62 3.31 9.71
N ILE A 200 -2.77 4.30 9.92
CA ILE A 200 -2.69 5.07 11.17
C ILE A 200 -2.54 6.56 10.83
N SER A 201 -3.27 7.42 11.53
CA SER A 201 -3.34 8.86 11.21
C SER A 201 -2.45 9.74 12.08
N ASP A 202 -2.05 9.25 13.25
CA ASP A 202 -1.21 9.97 14.23
C ASP A 202 0.26 9.48 14.26
N GLN A 203 0.60 8.43 13.49
CA GLN A 203 1.96 7.88 13.40
C GLN A 203 2.45 7.74 11.95
N ALA A 204 3.77 7.64 11.77
CA ALA A 204 4.44 7.53 10.48
C ALA A 204 4.59 6.07 9.97
N ALA A 205 3.69 5.17 10.34
CA ALA A 205 3.77 3.74 10.00
C ALA A 205 2.83 3.30 8.84
N ASN A 206 2.52 4.19 7.89
CA ASN A 206 1.76 3.82 6.69
C ASN A 206 2.70 3.50 5.52
N PRO A 207 2.27 2.73 4.51
CA PRO A 207 3.10 2.46 3.33
C PRO A 207 3.56 3.74 2.60
N TRP A 208 2.76 4.81 2.64
CA TRP A 208 3.09 6.12 2.04
C TRP A 208 3.86 7.08 2.95
N SER A 209 4.12 6.74 4.23
CA SER A 209 4.69 7.68 5.22
C SER A 209 6.15 8.11 4.93
N HIS A 210 6.79 7.54 3.92
CA HIS A 210 8.17 7.83 3.51
C HIS A 210 8.28 8.65 2.20
N LEU A 211 7.15 9.06 1.62
CA LEU A 211 7.07 9.72 0.31
C LEU A 211 6.92 11.26 0.40
N LEU A 212 7.14 11.84 1.59
CA LEU A 212 6.88 13.24 1.94
C LEU A 212 8.14 13.94 2.49
#